data_AF-A0A7W4IX57-F1
#
_entry.id   AF-A0A7W4IX57-F1
#
_cell.length_a   1.000
_cell.length_b   1.000
_cell.length_c   1.000
_cell.angle_alpha   90.00
_cell.angle_beta   90.00
_cell.angle_gamma   90.00
#
_symmetry.space_group_name_H-M   'P 1'
#
loop_
_entity.id
_entity.type
_entity.pdbx_description
1 polymer ?
#
loop_
_entity_poly.entity_id
_entity_poly.type
_entity_poly.pdbx_seq_one_letter_code
_entity_poly.pdbx_strand_id
1 'polypeptide(L)'
;MAETAKPSAKLPGRRGGPTLPFKERVARALAAEAARRVLPGDRDAYLRGLNLLCIGATHGLAGIRAEVASKLGQIEALPRAATPRWVLNAAGEPEENDSPVWGLDAERAAAAASLNELRKAFAVAAYHHWERSVSAWWHAAHPDARTGSGQTKATKQEEAPRGFKELARHAGALSAPPDPTLRQVATLSNALKHNSEQRWHEPKAQWPELIAHDCSDYRADWTDTIQLTDAQLLEVFQAVQRSGPRDADVRDDGWAALPFTPRDDT
;
A
#
# COMPACT_ATOMS: atom_id res chain seq x y z
N MET A 1 -58.45 20.56 10.35
CA MET A 1 -57.25 20.12 9.62
C MET A 1 -57.00 18.67 10.00
N ALA A 2 -57.16 17.75 9.05
CA ALA A 2 -57.10 16.31 9.28
C ALA A 2 -55.63 15.84 9.24
N GLU A 3 -55.16 15.28 10.35
CA GLU A 3 -53.82 14.76 10.54
C GLU A 3 -53.76 13.35 9.92
N THR A 4 -53.03 13.21 8.81
CA THR A 4 -52.88 11.96 8.07
C THR A 4 -51.72 11.16 8.64
N ALA A 5 -52.04 10.03 9.28
CA ALA A 5 -51.05 9.10 9.81
C ALA A 5 -50.20 8.48 8.68
N LYS A 6 -48.87 8.62 8.78
CA LYS A 6 -47.91 8.00 7.85
C LYS A 6 -47.83 6.48 8.06
N PRO A 7 -47.82 5.68 7.00
CA PRO A 7 -47.68 4.22 7.10
C PRO A 7 -46.27 3.82 7.58
N SER A 8 -46.25 2.97 8.60
CA SER A 8 -45.05 2.37 9.19
C SER A 8 -44.32 1.47 8.17
N ALA A 9 -43.07 1.79 7.87
CA ALA A 9 -42.23 1.02 6.97
C ALA A 9 -41.88 -0.34 7.61
N LYS A 10 -42.38 -1.43 7.03
CA LYS A 10 -42.00 -2.81 7.39
C LYS A 10 -40.50 -2.99 7.14
N LEU A 11 -39.73 -3.17 8.22
CA LEU A 11 -38.32 -3.54 8.14
C LEU A 11 -38.16 -4.85 7.36
N PRO A 12 -37.17 -4.96 6.45
CA PRO A 12 -36.91 -6.18 5.71
C PRO A 12 -36.54 -7.29 6.68
N GLY A 13 -37.36 -8.35 6.70
CA GLY A 13 -37.13 -9.52 7.54
C GLY A 13 -35.76 -10.12 7.24
N ARG A 14 -34.88 -10.17 8.25
CA ARG A 14 -33.64 -10.93 8.21
C ARG A 14 -33.98 -12.38 7.90
N ARG A 15 -33.79 -12.80 6.65
CA ARG A 15 -33.83 -14.21 6.27
C ARG A 15 -32.63 -14.88 6.92
N GLY A 16 -32.84 -15.50 8.07
CA GLY A 16 -31.86 -16.39 8.69
C GLY A 16 -31.61 -17.55 7.73
N GLY A 17 -30.43 -17.59 7.12
CA GLY A 17 -29.99 -18.78 6.39
C GLY A 17 -29.95 -19.99 7.31
N PRO A 18 -29.97 -21.21 6.75
CA PRO A 18 -29.89 -22.44 7.54
C PRO A 18 -28.65 -22.40 8.44
N THR A 19 -28.87 -22.63 9.73
CA THR A 19 -27.78 -22.67 10.70
C THR A 19 -27.01 -23.99 10.52
N LEU A 20 -25.68 -23.90 10.46
CA LEU A 20 -24.81 -25.08 10.35
C LEU A 20 -25.11 -26.08 11.49
N PRO A 21 -25.01 -27.40 11.26
CA PRO A 21 -25.07 -28.42 12.30
C PRO A 21 -24.16 -28.10 13.49
N PHE A 22 -24.60 -28.43 14.72
CA PHE A 22 -23.87 -28.11 15.95
C PHE A 22 -22.40 -28.58 15.92
N LYS A 23 -22.16 -29.80 15.44
CA LYS A 23 -20.79 -30.37 15.32
C LYS A 23 -19.89 -29.51 14.43
N GLU A 24 -20.39 -29.03 13.30
CA GLU A 24 -19.62 -28.17 12.39
C GLU A 24 -19.33 -26.80 13.01
N ARG A 25 -20.31 -26.24 13.75
CA ARG A 25 -20.09 -24.97 14.48
C ARG A 25 -19.01 -25.11 15.54
N VAL A 26 -19.02 -26.21 16.30
CA VAL A 26 -18.00 -26.49 17.34
C VAL A 26 -16.64 -26.73 16.71
N ALA A 27 -16.55 -27.54 15.66
CA ALA A 27 -15.29 -27.78 14.94
C ALA A 27 -14.69 -26.48 14.40
N ARG A 28 -15.53 -25.61 13.80
CA ARG A 28 -15.10 -24.31 13.30
C ARG A 28 -14.62 -23.38 14.43
N ALA A 29 -15.30 -23.38 15.57
CA ALA A 29 -14.89 -22.59 16.73
C ALA A 29 -13.55 -23.09 17.31
N LEU A 30 -13.34 -24.40 17.41
CA LEU A 30 -12.09 -24.99 17.87
C LEU A 30 -10.94 -24.72 16.90
N ALA A 31 -11.18 -24.78 15.58
CA ALA A 31 -10.18 -24.42 14.58
C ALA A 31 -9.80 -22.94 14.66
N ALA A 32 -10.77 -22.04 14.84
CA ALA A 32 -10.51 -20.62 15.05
C ALA A 32 -9.69 -20.36 16.32
N GLU A 33 -9.98 -21.08 17.41
CA GLU A 33 -9.24 -20.97 18.66
C GLU A 33 -7.82 -21.55 18.55
N ALA A 34 -7.65 -22.66 17.83
CA ALA A 34 -6.33 -23.22 17.52
C ALA A 34 -5.50 -22.24 16.67
N ALA A 35 -6.11 -21.63 15.65
CA ALA A 35 -5.46 -20.61 14.84
C ALA A 35 -5.02 -19.40 15.69
N ARG A 36 -5.85 -18.95 16.63
CA ARG A 36 -5.48 -17.88 17.58
C ARG A 36 -4.25 -18.19 18.41
N ARG A 37 -3.99 -19.47 18.72
CA ARG A 37 -2.80 -19.90 19.46
C ARG A 37 -1.53 -19.96 18.60
N VAL A 38 -1.66 -20.02 17.27
CA VAL A 38 -0.52 -19.97 16.33
C VAL A 38 -0.10 -18.52 16.05
N LEU A 39 -1.05 -17.58 16.14
CA LEU A 39 -0.80 -16.15 15.87
C LEU A 39 0.35 -15.49 16.64
N PRO A 40 0.67 -15.84 17.90
CA PRO A 40 1.84 -15.26 18.58
C PRO A 40 3.15 -15.51 17.84
N GLY A 41 3.36 -16.72 17.29
CA GLY A 41 4.53 -17.03 16.47
C GLY A 41 4.51 -16.32 15.11
N ASP A 42 3.31 -16.15 14.56
CA ASP A 42 3.11 -15.42 13.30
C ASP A 42 3.28 -13.90 13.47
N ARG A 43 3.00 -13.34 14.65
CA ARG A 43 3.19 -11.90 14.93
C ARG A 43 4.65 -11.50 14.80
N ASP A 44 5.53 -12.28 15.41
CA ASP A 44 6.97 -12.05 15.35
C ASP A 44 7.50 -12.13 13.91
N ALA A 45 7.07 -13.14 13.16
CA ALA A 45 7.41 -13.27 11.74
C ALA A 45 6.86 -12.11 10.91
N TYR A 46 5.62 -11.71 11.18
CA TYR A 46 4.95 -10.58 10.55
C TYR A 46 5.70 -9.28 10.76
N LEU A 47 6.03 -8.96 12.01
CA LEU A 47 6.74 -7.74 12.38
C LEU A 47 8.17 -7.73 11.85
N ARG A 48 8.88 -8.87 11.88
CA ARG A 48 10.21 -8.98 11.26
C ARG A 48 10.15 -8.71 9.76
N GLY A 49 9.17 -9.26 9.05
CA GLY A 49 8.99 -9.00 7.62
C GLY A 49 8.75 -7.51 7.32
N LEU A 50 7.90 -6.85 8.11
CA LEU A 50 7.66 -5.41 7.97
C LEU A 50 8.90 -4.58 8.32
N ASN A 51 9.65 -4.93 9.36
CA ASN A 51 10.89 -4.26 9.75
C ASN A 51 11.94 -4.35 8.64
N LEU A 52 12.06 -5.49 7.97
CA LEU A 52 12.98 -5.65 6.83
C LEU A 52 12.60 -4.73 5.67
N LEU A 53 11.29 -4.54 5.40
CA LEU A 53 10.83 -3.56 4.41
C LEU A 53 11.19 -2.13 4.82
N CYS A 54 10.99 -1.77 6.09
CA CYS A 54 11.33 -0.44 6.62
C CYS A 54 12.84 -0.13 6.54
N ILE A 55 13.68 -1.11 6.88
CA ILE A 55 15.15 -1.01 6.76
C ILE A 55 15.54 -0.86 5.28
N GLY A 56 14.97 -1.70 4.41
CA GLY A 56 15.19 -1.62 2.97
C GLY A 56 14.82 -0.25 2.39
N ALA A 57 13.67 0.30 2.81
CA ALA A 57 13.23 1.63 2.40
C ALA A 57 14.18 2.71 2.90
N THR A 58 14.59 2.65 4.16
CA THR A 58 15.51 3.63 4.76
C THR A 58 16.83 3.70 4.00
N HIS A 59 17.47 2.56 3.75
CA HIS A 59 18.75 2.52 3.03
C HIS A 59 18.60 2.85 1.55
N GLY A 60 17.57 2.32 0.88
CA GLY A 60 17.33 2.57 -0.54
C GLY A 60 17.05 4.05 -0.84
N LEU A 61 16.16 4.67 -0.06
CA LEU A 61 15.85 6.09 -0.21
C LEU A 61 17.05 6.99 0.15
N ALA A 62 17.83 6.63 1.18
CA ALA A 62 19.05 7.36 1.52
C ALA A 62 20.08 7.34 0.38
N GLY A 63 20.24 6.20 -0.30
CA GLY A 63 21.13 6.07 -1.46
C GLY A 63 20.73 6.99 -2.62
N ILE A 64 19.44 6.98 -3.00
CA ILE A 64 18.95 7.85 -4.09
C ILE A 64 19.05 9.33 -3.72
N ARG A 65 18.76 9.70 -2.47
CA ARG A 65 18.94 11.08 -1.99
C ARG A 65 20.38 11.56 -2.08
N ALA A 66 21.34 10.71 -1.74
CA ALA A 66 22.75 11.04 -1.86
C ALA A 66 23.13 11.33 -3.32
N GLU A 67 22.54 10.59 -4.27
CA GLU A 67 22.73 10.86 -5.70
C GLU A 67 22.10 12.20 -6.12
N VAL A 68 20.86 12.49 -5.71
CA VAL A 68 20.21 13.78 -5.97
C VAL A 68 21.06 14.95 -5.44
N ALA A 69 21.52 14.85 -4.18
CA ALA A 69 22.37 15.86 -3.56
C ALA A 69 23.73 16.00 -4.27
N SER A 70 24.33 14.89 -4.70
CA SER A 70 25.56 14.88 -5.48
C SER A 70 25.40 15.62 -6.82
N LYS A 71 24.30 15.37 -7.55
CA LYS A 71 24.03 16.08 -8.82
C LYS A 71 23.79 17.56 -8.59
N LEU A 72 23.05 17.93 -7.54
CA LEU A 72 22.83 19.33 -7.20
C LEU A 72 24.15 20.04 -6.88
N GLY A 73 25.03 19.42 -6.07
CA GLY A 73 26.35 19.98 -5.77
C GLY A 73 27.23 20.13 -7.01
N GLN A 74 27.13 19.22 -7.99
CA GLN A 74 27.82 19.35 -9.28
C GLN A 74 27.29 20.53 -10.10
N ILE A 75 25.96 20.72 -10.16
CA ILE A 75 25.33 21.86 -10.82
C ILE A 75 25.78 23.18 -10.18
N GLU A 76 25.78 23.25 -8.84
CA GLU A 76 26.18 24.44 -8.08
C GLU A 76 27.68 24.77 -8.22
N ALA A 77 28.52 23.76 -8.44
CA ALA A 77 29.96 23.92 -8.66
C ALA A 77 30.31 24.37 -10.09
N LEU A 78 29.38 24.31 -11.05
CA LEU A 78 29.64 24.75 -12.41
C LEU A 78 29.88 26.27 -12.47
N PRO A 79 30.86 26.74 -13.27
CA PRO A 79 31.05 28.17 -13.49
C PRO A 79 29.77 28.81 -14.05
N ARG A 80 29.49 30.08 -13.71
CA ARG A 80 28.37 30.84 -14.32
C ARG A 80 28.42 30.91 -15.85
N ALA A 81 29.60 30.72 -16.45
CA ALA A 81 29.74 30.65 -17.90
C ALA A 81 29.16 29.36 -18.52
N ALA A 82 28.98 28.31 -17.72
CA ALA A 82 28.41 27.03 -18.13
C ALA A 82 26.88 27.03 -18.14
N THR A 83 26.20 28.10 -17.69
CA THR A 83 24.73 28.17 -17.79
C THR A 83 24.31 28.24 -19.25
N PRO A 84 23.12 27.72 -19.61
CA PRO A 84 22.58 27.81 -20.96
C PRO A 84 22.61 29.25 -21.46
N ARG A 85 23.08 29.45 -22.69
CA ARG A 85 23.06 30.73 -23.38
C ARG A 85 22.49 30.52 -24.76
N TRP A 86 21.55 31.39 -25.12
CA TRP A 86 21.12 31.56 -26.49
C TRP A 86 22.26 32.21 -27.27
N VAL A 87 22.81 31.47 -28.23
CA VAL A 87 23.82 31.94 -29.18
C VAL A 87 23.17 32.06 -30.56
N LEU A 88 23.73 32.85 -31.46
CA LEU A 88 23.27 32.86 -32.85
C LEU A 88 24.06 31.81 -33.65
N ASN A 89 23.36 30.94 -34.36
CA ASN A 89 23.97 29.95 -35.24
C ASN A 89 24.53 30.61 -36.52
N ALA A 90 25.10 29.82 -37.43
CA ALA A 90 25.67 30.32 -38.68
C ALA A 90 24.64 31.00 -39.62
N ALA A 91 23.34 30.72 -39.44
CA ALA A 91 22.23 31.36 -40.16
C ALA A 91 21.71 32.63 -39.46
N GLY A 92 22.27 33.00 -38.31
CA GLY A 92 21.80 34.13 -37.49
C GLY A 92 20.54 33.81 -36.69
N GLU A 93 20.16 32.54 -36.56
CA GLU A 93 19.01 32.12 -35.76
C GLU A 93 19.45 31.82 -34.32
N PRO A 94 18.60 32.10 -33.30
CA PRO A 94 18.88 31.70 -31.93
C PRO A 94 18.95 30.18 -31.82
N GLU A 95 20.10 29.69 -31.37
CA GLU A 95 20.35 28.30 -31.02
C GLU A 95 20.79 28.25 -29.55
N GLU A 96 20.30 27.24 -28.85
CA GLU A 96 20.69 27.01 -27.46
C GLU A 96 22.01 26.23 -27.45
N ASN A 97 23.05 26.78 -26.81
CA ASN A 97 24.33 26.08 -26.70
C ASN A 97 24.18 24.84 -25.81
N ASP A 98 24.85 23.74 -26.18
CA ASP A 98 24.92 22.51 -25.39
C ASP A 98 25.62 22.81 -24.05
N SER A 99 24.81 22.95 -23.01
CA SER A 99 25.27 23.28 -21.66
C SER A 99 25.36 22.00 -20.82
N PRO A 100 26.49 21.77 -20.13
CA PRO A 100 26.63 20.62 -19.23
C PRO A 100 25.63 20.66 -18.06
N VAL A 101 25.00 21.81 -17.80
CA VAL A 101 23.91 21.94 -16.81
C VAL A 101 22.71 21.09 -17.20
N TRP A 102 22.38 21.00 -18.50
CA TRP A 102 21.22 20.23 -18.97
C TRP A 102 21.34 18.74 -18.66
N GLY A 103 22.52 18.16 -18.94
CA GLY A 103 22.78 16.75 -18.63
C GLY A 103 22.66 16.47 -17.14
N LEU A 104 23.30 17.30 -16.30
CA LEU A 104 23.25 17.14 -14.85
C LEU A 104 21.85 17.37 -14.26
N ASP A 105 21.10 18.34 -14.78
CA ASP A 105 19.73 18.60 -14.30
C ASP A 105 18.76 17.49 -14.72
N ALA A 106 18.91 16.95 -15.94
CA ALA A 106 18.17 15.76 -16.37
C ALA A 106 18.50 14.54 -15.50
N GLU A 107 19.77 14.30 -15.18
CA GLU A 107 20.19 13.24 -14.25
C GLU A 107 19.62 13.45 -12.83
N ARG A 108 19.64 14.70 -12.34
CA ARG A 108 19.03 15.07 -11.05
C ARG A 108 17.54 14.79 -11.03
N ALA A 109 16.81 15.20 -12.07
CA ALA A 109 15.39 14.98 -12.22
C ALA A 109 15.05 13.48 -12.28
N ALA A 110 15.84 12.69 -13.03
CA ALA A 110 15.69 11.24 -13.09
C ALA A 110 15.92 10.56 -11.73
N ALA A 111 16.92 11.04 -10.95
CA ALA A 111 17.16 10.55 -9.60
C ALA A 111 16.00 10.91 -8.65
N ALA A 112 15.45 12.12 -8.75
CA ALA A 112 14.28 12.53 -7.96
C ALA A 112 13.02 11.71 -8.31
N ALA A 113 12.77 11.46 -9.59
CA ALA A 113 11.69 10.58 -10.02
C ALA A 113 11.87 9.15 -9.48
N SER A 114 13.11 8.63 -9.54
CA SER A 114 13.46 7.30 -9.00
C SER A 114 13.24 7.21 -7.48
N LEU A 115 13.42 8.31 -6.74
CA LEU A 115 13.15 8.36 -5.31
C LEU A 115 11.65 8.10 -5.04
N ASN A 116 10.78 8.79 -5.78
CA ASN A 116 9.34 8.61 -5.67
C ASN A 116 8.89 7.20 -6.11
N GLU A 117 9.44 6.68 -7.20
CA GLU A 117 9.18 5.29 -7.64
C GLU A 117 9.57 4.25 -6.59
N LEU A 118 10.69 4.47 -5.90
CA LEU A 118 11.11 3.57 -4.83
C LEU A 118 10.13 3.60 -3.65
N ARG A 119 9.58 4.78 -3.30
CA ARG A 119 8.54 4.89 -2.26
C ARG A 119 7.28 4.13 -2.66
N LYS A 120 6.81 4.28 -3.91
CA LYS A 120 5.66 3.53 -4.45
C LYS A 120 5.88 2.03 -4.37
N ALA A 121 7.08 1.56 -4.76
CA ALA A 121 7.43 0.15 -4.69
C ALA A 121 7.36 -0.38 -3.25
N PHE A 122 7.85 0.37 -2.26
CA PHE A 122 7.75 -0.01 -0.85
C PHE A 122 6.31 0.03 -0.32
N ALA A 123 5.49 0.99 -0.75
CA ALA A 123 4.08 1.04 -0.39
C ALA A 123 3.32 -0.21 -0.89
N VAL A 124 3.56 -0.62 -2.15
CA VAL A 124 3.01 -1.86 -2.72
C VAL A 124 3.53 -3.09 -1.97
N ALA A 125 4.83 -3.13 -1.69
CA ALA A 125 5.45 -4.25 -0.98
C ALA A 125 4.91 -4.42 0.44
N ALA A 126 4.68 -3.32 1.16
CA ALA A 126 4.10 -3.32 2.50
C ALA A 126 2.67 -3.86 2.50
N TYR A 127 1.84 -3.42 1.56
CA TYR A 127 0.48 -3.94 1.42
C TYR A 127 0.47 -5.45 1.07
N HIS A 128 1.31 -5.87 0.12
CA HIS A 128 1.45 -7.29 -0.23
C HIS A 128 2.03 -8.14 0.91
N HIS A 129 2.83 -7.57 1.80
CA HIS A 129 3.27 -8.26 3.02
C HIS A 129 2.07 -8.59 3.91
N TRP A 130 1.15 -7.64 4.11
CA TRP A 130 -0.10 -7.91 4.82
C TRP A 130 -0.95 -8.97 4.12
N GLU A 131 -1.21 -8.85 2.82
CA GLU A 131 -2.05 -9.81 2.09
C GLU A 131 -1.50 -11.24 2.19
N ARG A 132 -0.19 -11.41 1.95
CA ARG A 132 0.47 -12.73 2.05
C ARG A 132 0.41 -13.30 3.46
N SER A 133 0.54 -12.45 4.49
CA SER A 133 0.46 -12.88 5.88
C SER A 133 -0.94 -13.37 6.22
N VAL A 134 -1.99 -12.61 5.85
CA VAL A 134 -3.38 -13.02 6.05
C VAL A 134 -3.70 -14.32 5.30
N SER A 135 -3.22 -14.46 4.06
CA SER A 135 -3.36 -15.72 3.30
C SER A 135 -2.63 -16.88 3.97
N ALA A 136 -1.43 -16.66 4.53
CA ALA A 136 -0.70 -17.68 5.26
C ALA A 136 -1.46 -18.14 6.51
N TRP A 137 -2.04 -17.21 7.28
CA TRP A 137 -2.89 -17.54 8.44
C TRP A 137 -4.14 -18.32 8.03
N TRP A 138 -4.74 -17.96 6.89
CA TRP A 138 -5.86 -18.73 6.34
C TRP A 138 -5.46 -20.17 6.01
N HIS A 139 -4.33 -20.37 5.33
CA HIS A 139 -3.83 -21.72 5.01
C HIS A 139 -3.46 -22.52 6.25
N ALA A 140 -2.93 -21.89 7.29
CA ALA A 140 -2.65 -22.55 8.57
C ALA A 140 -3.94 -23.06 9.24
N ALA A 141 -5.04 -22.31 9.12
CA ALA A 141 -6.36 -22.73 9.63
C ALA A 141 -7.09 -23.76 8.75
N HIS A 142 -6.66 -23.93 7.49
CA HIS A 142 -7.28 -24.83 6.50
C HIS A 142 -6.22 -25.72 5.81
N PRO A 143 -5.56 -26.63 6.54
CA PRO A 143 -4.48 -27.45 6.00
C PRO A 143 -4.92 -28.32 4.82
N ASP A 144 -6.16 -28.80 4.83
CA ASP A 144 -6.74 -29.64 3.77
C ASP A 144 -7.02 -28.90 2.45
N ALA A 145 -7.03 -27.56 2.48
CA ALA A 145 -7.22 -26.75 1.27
C ALA A 145 -5.99 -26.71 0.36
N ARG A 146 -4.81 -27.16 0.84
CA ARG A 146 -3.56 -27.17 0.04
C ARG A 146 -3.42 -28.40 -0.86
N THR A 147 -4.10 -29.49 -0.55
CA THR A 147 -3.83 -30.82 -1.15
C THR A 147 -4.72 -31.15 -2.36
N GLY A 148 -5.53 -30.19 -2.85
CA GLY A 148 -6.50 -30.36 -3.92
C GLY A 148 -5.93 -30.49 -5.34
N SER A 149 -4.90 -31.32 -5.58
CA SER A 149 -4.44 -31.66 -6.93
C SER A 149 -5.23 -32.80 -7.59
N GLY A 150 -6.31 -33.26 -6.98
CA GLY A 150 -7.22 -34.20 -7.63
C GLY A 150 -8.47 -34.41 -6.82
N GLN A 151 -9.57 -33.74 -7.15
CA GLN A 151 -10.91 -34.19 -6.75
C GLN A 151 -12.06 -33.51 -7.49
N THR A 152 -13.15 -34.29 -7.56
CA THR A 152 -14.39 -34.13 -8.33
C THR A 152 -15.32 -33.03 -7.78
N LYS A 153 -16.06 -32.38 -8.69
CA LYS A 153 -17.06 -31.29 -8.50
C LYS A 153 -18.03 -31.34 -7.29
N ALA A 154 -18.11 -32.42 -6.52
CA ALA A 154 -19.13 -32.65 -5.48
C ALA A 154 -18.81 -32.02 -4.11
N THR A 155 -17.55 -31.70 -3.82
CA THR A 155 -17.14 -31.02 -2.57
C THR A 155 -16.51 -29.68 -2.90
N LYS A 156 -17.30 -28.60 -2.81
CA LYS A 156 -16.78 -27.23 -2.98
C LYS A 156 -15.87 -26.93 -1.79
N GLN A 157 -14.55 -27.11 -1.96
CA GLN A 157 -13.58 -26.69 -0.94
C GLN A 157 -13.73 -25.19 -0.69
N GLU A 158 -13.49 -24.79 0.55
CA GLU A 158 -13.43 -23.38 0.93
C GLU A 158 -12.24 -22.75 0.19
N GLU A 159 -12.51 -21.79 -0.70
CA GLU A 159 -11.47 -21.08 -1.45
C GLU A 159 -10.76 -20.08 -0.53
N ALA A 160 -9.44 -19.91 -0.73
CA ALA A 160 -8.68 -18.90 -0.02
C ALA A 160 -9.27 -17.50 -0.28
N PRO A 161 -9.40 -16.64 0.75
CA PRO A 161 -9.97 -15.31 0.60
C PRO A 161 -9.14 -14.48 -0.39
N ARG A 162 -9.81 -13.79 -1.31
CA ARG A 162 -9.18 -12.96 -2.33
C ARG A 162 -9.62 -11.50 -2.21
N GLY A 163 -8.65 -10.61 -2.36
CA GLY A 163 -8.87 -9.17 -2.30
C GLY A 163 -9.16 -8.65 -0.89
N PHE A 164 -9.13 -7.32 -0.77
CA PHE A 164 -9.15 -6.63 0.52
C PHE A 164 -10.31 -7.03 1.42
N LYS A 165 -11.55 -7.06 0.91
CA LYS A 165 -12.75 -7.30 1.73
C LYS A 165 -12.77 -8.68 2.37
N GLU A 166 -12.36 -9.71 1.63
CA GLU A 166 -12.36 -11.09 2.14
C GLU A 166 -11.20 -11.31 3.11
N LEU A 167 -10.02 -10.78 2.79
CA LEU A 167 -8.84 -10.81 3.66
C LEU A 167 -9.11 -10.05 4.97
N ALA A 168 -9.69 -8.85 4.91
CA ALA A 168 -10.08 -8.04 6.06
C ALA A 168 -11.03 -8.80 7.00
N ARG A 169 -12.04 -9.46 6.43
CA ARG A 169 -13.00 -10.27 7.20
C ARG A 169 -12.30 -11.44 7.89
N HIS A 170 -11.38 -12.11 7.20
CA HIS A 170 -10.62 -13.23 7.76
C HIS A 170 -9.68 -12.76 8.88
N ALA A 171 -8.91 -11.70 8.64
CA ALA A 171 -8.01 -11.11 9.63
C ALA A 171 -8.76 -10.66 10.89
N GLY A 172 -9.94 -10.03 10.74
CA GLY A 172 -10.81 -9.66 11.87
C GLY A 172 -11.30 -10.86 12.70
N ALA A 173 -11.59 -12.01 12.08
CA ALA A 173 -11.97 -13.23 12.80
C ALA A 173 -10.82 -13.80 13.64
N LEU A 174 -9.58 -13.47 13.27
CA LEU A 174 -8.34 -13.84 13.95
C LEU A 174 -7.84 -12.78 14.95
N SER A 175 -8.70 -11.84 15.37
CA SER A 175 -8.29 -10.75 16.27
C SER A 175 -7.17 -9.86 15.71
N ALA A 176 -7.04 -9.81 14.38
CA ALA A 176 -6.14 -8.92 13.64
C ALA A 176 -6.97 -8.04 12.69
N PRO A 177 -7.91 -7.22 13.19
CA PRO A 177 -8.73 -6.39 12.32
C PRO A 177 -7.83 -5.40 11.55
N PRO A 178 -8.10 -5.16 10.26
CA PRO A 178 -7.33 -4.18 9.50
C PRO A 178 -7.54 -2.77 10.07
N ASP A 179 -6.46 -2.00 10.07
CA ASP A 179 -6.48 -0.58 10.39
C ASP A 179 -7.40 0.18 9.41
N PRO A 180 -8.15 1.22 9.85
CA PRO A 180 -9.01 1.99 8.96
C PRO A 180 -8.27 2.57 7.74
N THR A 181 -7.02 2.98 7.91
CA THR A 181 -6.15 3.52 6.84
C THR A 181 -5.71 2.44 5.86
N LEU A 182 -5.73 1.15 6.23
CA LEU A 182 -5.28 0.06 5.35
C LEU A 182 -6.11 -0.01 4.05
N ARG A 183 -7.38 0.42 4.09
CA ARG A 183 -8.18 0.50 2.87
C ARG A 183 -7.62 1.53 1.88
N GLN A 184 -7.15 2.67 2.36
CA GLN A 184 -6.50 3.69 1.52
C GLN A 184 -5.22 3.12 0.90
N VAL A 185 -4.42 2.39 1.70
CA VAL A 185 -3.22 1.70 1.23
C VAL A 185 -3.54 0.65 0.16
N ALA A 186 -4.61 -0.13 0.34
CA ALA A 186 -5.04 -1.12 -0.65
C ALA A 186 -5.46 -0.46 -1.97
N THR A 187 -6.19 0.65 -1.88
CA THR A 187 -6.59 1.48 -3.03
C THR A 187 -5.36 2.02 -3.75
N LEU A 188 -4.41 2.61 -3.02
CA LEU A 188 -3.12 3.08 -3.54
C LEU A 188 -2.36 1.96 -4.24
N SER A 189 -2.16 0.80 -3.59
CA SER A 189 -1.46 -0.34 -4.19
C SER A 189 -2.12 -0.80 -5.48
N ASN A 190 -3.45 -0.89 -5.52
CA ASN A 190 -4.17 -1.24 -6.74
C ASN A 190 -4.02 -0.18 -7.84
N ALA A 191 -4.00 1.10 -7.46
CA ALA A 191 -3.68 2.22 -8.32
C ALA A 191 -2.16 2.42 -8.53
N LEU A 192 -1.30 1.51 -8.10
CA LEU A 192 0.12 1.47 -8.48
C LEU A 192 0.49 0.22 -9.29
N LYS A 193 -0.41 -0.78 -9.33
CA LYS A 193 -0.22 -2.03 -10.09
C LYS A 193 -0.81 -2.02 -11.50
N HIS A 194 -1.90 -1.29 -11.73
CA HIS A 194 -2.77 -1.53 -12.89
C HIS A 194 -2.77 -0.44 -13.97
N ASN A 195 -1.94 0.59 -13.83
CA ASN A 195 -1.90 1.85 -14.58
C ASN A 195 -3.18 2.19 -15.37
N SER A 196 -4.30 2.39 -14.66
CA SER A 196 -5.60 2.58 -15.30
C SER A 196 -6.32 3.80 -14.76
N GLU A 197 -6.87 4.61 -15.66
CA GLU A 197 -7.70 5.78 -15.36
C GLU A 197 -8.82 5.44 -14.36
N GLN A 198 -9.59 4.38 -14.57
CA GLN A 198 -10.69 4.02 -13.66
C GLN A 198 -10.26 3.89 -12.18
N ARG A 199 -8.99 3.55 -11.91
CA ARG A 199 -8.45 3.37 -10.56
C ARG A 199 -7.80 4.63 -9.98
N TRP A 200 -7.73 5.74 -10.72
CA TRP A 200 -7.14 7.01 -10.25
C TRP A 200 -8.11 7.78 -9.32
N HIS A 201 -9.41 7.69 -9.60
CA HIS A 201 -10.42 8.43 -8.85
C HIS A 201 -10.51 7.98 -7.39
N GLU A 202 -10.26 6.70 -7.11
CA GLU A 202 -10.39 6.15 -5.76
C GLU A 202 -9.30 6.65 -4.81
N PRO A 203 -7.98 6.61 -5.14
CA PRO A 203 -6.95 7.26 -4.35
C PRO A 203 -7.21 8.76 -4.19
N LYS A 204 -7.56 9.49 -5.26
CA LYS A 204 -7.84 10.94 -5.15
C LYS A 204 -8.96 11.25 -4.15
N ALA A 205 -10.02 10.44 -4.14
CA ALA A 205 -11.13 10.63 -3.20
C ALA A 205 -10.77 10.25 -1.76
N GLN A 206 -9.87 9.28 -1.57
CA GLN A 206 -9.54 8.72 -0.26
C GLN A 206 -8.31 9.36 0.40
N TRP A 207 -7.37 9.85 -0.40
CA TRP A 207 -6.06 10.34 0.00
C TRP A 207 -5.56 11.40 -1.02
N PRO A 208 -6.25 12.56 -1.12
CA PRO A 208 -6.00 13.58 -2.14
C PRO A 208 -4.58 14.16 -2.09
N GLU A 209 -3.94 14.15 -0.92
CA GLU A 209 -2.58 14.65 -0.69
C GLU A 209 -1.50 13.85 -1.44
N LEU A 210 -1.83 12.66 -1.98
CA LEU A 210 -0.92 11.88 -2.83
C LEU A 210 -0.91 12.37 -4.29
N ILE A 211 -1.88 13.18 -4.69
CA ILE A 211 -2.09 13.59 -6.07
C ILE A 211 -1.43 14.95 -6.29
N ALA A 212 -0.26 14.95 -6.93
CA ALA A 212 0.48 16.18 -7.19
C ALA A 212 -0.16 17.02 -8.30
N HIS A 213 -0.71 16.34 -9.32
CA HIS A 213 -1.30 16.98 -10.50
C HIS A 213 -2.56 16.23 -10.94
N ASP A 214 -3.52 16.97 -11.50
CA ASP A 214 -4.68 16.36 -12.12
C ASP A 214 -4.29 15.68 -13.43
N CYS A 215 -4.75 14.45 -13.62
CA CYS A 215 -4.55 13.71 -14.86
C CYS A 215 -5.50 14.27 -15.93
N SER A 216 -4.98 15.09 -16.85
CA SER A 216 -5.77 15.67 -17.95
C SER A 216 -6.00 14.71 -19.12
N ASP A 217 -5.21 13.63 -19.24
CA ASP A 217 -5.16 12.79 -20.43
C ASP A 217 -5.24 11.28 -20.15
N TYR A 218 -5.70 10.51 -21.14
CA TYR A 218 -5.97 9.06 -21.13
C TYR A 218 -4.80 8.12 -20.75
N ARG A 219 -3.62 8.66 -20.42
CA ARG A 219 -2.48 7.91 -19.91
C ARG A 219 -1.94 8.61 -18.68
N ALA A 220 -2.43 8.20 -17.51
CA ALA A 220 -1.87 8.65 -16.25
C ALA A 220 -0.39 8.23 -16.20
N ASP A 221 0.51 9.20 -16.34
CA ASP A 221 1.89 8.98 -15.96
C ASP A 221 1.93 8.97 -14.42
N TRP A 222 1.88 7.76 -13.86
CA TRP A 222 1.90 7.59 -12.41
C TRP A 222 3.18 8.11 -11.80
N THR A 223 4.27 8.24 -12.57
CA THR A 223 5.56 8.78 -12.12
C THR A 223 5.36 10.15 -11.47
N ASP A 224 4.63 11.03 -12.15
CA ASP A 224 4.43 12.41 -11.73
C ASP A 224 3.07 12.66 -11.07
N THR A 225 2.05 11.85 -11.40
CA THR A 225 0.69 12.04 -10.87
C THR A 225 0.61 11.71 -9.38
N ILE A 226 1.21 10.58 -8.96
CA ILE A 226 1.21 10.14 -7.56
C ILE A 226 2.58 10.46 -6.98
N GLN A 227 2.64 11.33 -5.98
CA GLN A 227 3.87 11.67 -5.26
C GLN A 227 3.72 11.22 -3.81
N LEU A 228 4.61 10.34 -3.38
CA LEU A 228 4.69 9.90 -1.99
C LEU A 228 5.84 10.64 -1.31
N THR A 229 5.55 11.18 -0.13
CA THR A 229 6.56 11.65 0.82
C THR A 229 6.98 10.51 1.75
N ASP A 230 8.07 10.69 2.49
CA ASP A 230 8.45 9.71 3.53
C ASP A 230 7.41 9.63 4.65
N ALA A 231 6.76 10.75 5.00
CA ALA A 231 5.71 10.75 6.02
C ALA A 231 4.53 9.85 5.61
N GLN A 232 4.10 9.97 4.35
CA GLN A 232 3.03 9.12 3.80
C GLN A 232 3.48 7.66 3.68
N LEU A 233 4.75 7.39 3.34
CA LEU A 233 5.27 6.04 3.36
C LEU A 233 5.32 5.44 4.79
N LEU A 234 5.65 6.26 5.80
CA LEU A 234 5.55 5.86 7.19
C LEU A 234 4.09 5.53 7.57
N GLU A 235 3.12 6.34 7.15
CA GLU A 235 1.69 6.06 7.36
C GLU A 235 1.28 4.71 6.76
N VAL A 236 1.78 4.38 5.56
CA VAL A 236 1.58 3.05 4.94
C VAL A 236 2.13 1.95 5.84
N PHE A 237 3.39 2.06 6.28
CA PHE A 237 3.99 1.03 7.14
C PHE A 237 3.26 0.89 8.47
N GLN A 238 2.84 1.99 9.08
CA GLN A 238 2.09 1.97 10.34
C GLN A 238 0.69 1.36 10.16
N ALA A 239 -0.02 1.68 9.08
CA ALA A 239 -1.31 1.06 8.79
C ALA A 239 -1.17 -0.45 8.63
N VAL A 240 -0.11 -0.91 7.93
CA VAL A 240 0.23 -2.33 7.83
C VAL A 240 0.56 -2.91 9.21
N GLN A 241 1.41 -2.26 10.01
CA GLN A 241 1.76 -2.71 11.36
C GLN A 241 0.51 -2.93 12.23
N ARG A 242 -0.38 -1.93 12.29
CA ARG A 242 -1.62 -1.96 13.10
C ARG A 242 -2.67 -2.96 12.61
N SER A 243 -2.52 -3.44 11.38
CA SER A 243 -3.34 -4.47 10.74
C SER A 243 -2.82 -5.89 10.96
N GLY A 244 -1.72 -6.05 11.70
CA GLY A 244 -1.15 -7.33 12.07
C GLY A 244 -1.79 -7.96 13.31
N PRO A 245 -1.31 -9.14 13.73
CA PRO A 245 -1.75 -9.79 14.96
C PRO A 245 -1.43 -8.93 16.19
N ARG A 246 -2.38 -8.83 17.12
CA ARG A 246 -2.27 -8.05 18.35
C ARG A 246 -2.04 -8.99 19.54
N ASP A 247 -1.26 -8.54 20.50
CA ASP A 247 -1.24 -9.20 21.80
C ASP A 247 -2.57 -8.90 22.51
N ALA A 248 -3.14 -9.88 23.20
CA ALA A 248 -4.40 -9.71 23.91
C ALA A 248 -4.35 -8.59 24.97
N ASP A 249 -3.15 -8.29 25.48
CA ASP A 249 -2.91 -7.37 26.59
C ASP A 249 -2.35 -6.00 26.15
N VAL A 250 -2.04 -5.81 24.87
CA VAL A 250 -1.46 -4.54 24.38
C VAL A 250 -2.57 -3.59 23.96
N ARG A 251 -2.67 -2.44 24.64
CA ARG A 251 -3.53 -1.33 24.27
C ARG A 251 -3.11 -0.78 22.89
N ASP A 252 -4.06 -0.17 22.17
CA ASP A 252 -3.89 0.29 20.77
C ASP A 252 -2.69 1.25 20.54
N ASP A 253 -2.10 1.82 21.59
CA ASP A 253 -0.94 2.71 21.56
C ASP A 253 0.43 2.00 21.72
N GLY A 254 0.46 0.70 22.02
CA GLY A 254 1.68 -0.02 22.39
C GLY A 254 2.53 -0.60 21.26
N TRP A 255 2.37 -0.13 20.02
CA TRP A 255 3.19 -0.62 18.91
C TRP A 255 4.64 -0.12 19.01
N ALA A 256 5.60 -1.03 18.83
CA ALA A 256 7.01 -0.65 18.76
C ALA A 256 7.26 0.28 17.58
N ALA A 257 8.14 1.27 17.77
CA ALA A 257 8.54 2.17 16.70
C ALA A 257 9.10 1.37 15.50
N LEU A 258 8.66 1.74 14.31
CA LEU A 258 9.16 1.15 13.07
C LEU A 258 10.59 1.65 12.79
N PRO A 259 11.47 0.82 12.24
CA PRO A 259 12.83 1.23 11.85
C PRO A 259 12.80 1.99 10.51
N PHE A 260 12.01 3.07 10.48
CA PHE A 260 11.88 3.99 9.35
C PHE A 260 11.74 5.41 9.88
N THR A 261 12.72 6.26 9.59
CA THR A 261 12.72 7.67 10.02
C THR A 261 12.40 8.54 8.82
N PRO A 262 11.24 9.23 8.80
CA PRO A 262 10.89 10.06 7.67
C PRO A 262 11.84 11.24 7.58
N ARG A 263 12.18 11.63 6.35
CA ARG A 263 12.90 12.88 6.06
C ARG A 263 12.00 13.81 5.28
N ASP A 264 12.15 15.10 5.53
CA ASP A 264 11.50 16.12 4.74
C ASP A 264 12.02 16.06 3.30
N ASP A 265 11.10 16.24 2.35
CA ASP A 265 11.43 16.40 0.94
C ASP A 265 11.92 17.83 0.74
N THR A 266 13.23 18.03 0.81
CA THR A 266 13.94 19.28 0.49
C THR A 266 14.36 19.32 -0.97
#